data_AF-A0A644U8F5-F1
#
_entry.id   AF-A0A644U8F5-F1
#
_cell.length_a   1.000
_cell.length_b   1.000
_cell.length_c   1.000
_cell.angle_alpha   90.00
_cell.angle_beta   90.00
_cell.angle_gamma   90.00
#
_symmetry.space_group_name_H-M   'P 1'
#
loop_
_entity.id
_entity.type
_entity.pdbx_description
1 polymer ?
#
loop_
_entity_poly.entity_id
_entity_poly.type
_entity_poly.pdbx_seq_one_letter_code
_entity_poly.pdbx_strand_id
1 'polypeptide(L)'
;MNKLLLSFTILIFTGHQLSAQRIELVPYPDAVCYTESGVGNLFLSNTDARTLMEYFAAEDVPDKIIPVRESYFSGYRLCYSMGKSDPLAEAAEWIQILTIDKEAAIEYIYRTTPDAISLPFSGLKECVGRIHSIEEYNSIMERYKHLACRIYRQVTGPDGVVTDEMTALIKSCSLRIEGSDQAMYATSGKGGGIFRLDRQDNQGIDPWNEWINCFNAIEQQGYITLIEFNQPPLVPFME
;
A
#
# COMPACT_ATOMS: atom_id res chain seq x y z
N MET A 1 -68.44 -17.78 -6.58
CA MET A 1 -68.12 -17.06 -5.33
C MET A 1 -66.84 -17.62 -4.74
N ASN A 2 -65.73 -16.96 -5.10
CA ASN A 2 -64.44 -16.77 -4.43
C ASN A 2 -63.81 -17.92 -3.61
N LYS A 3 -63.10 -18.81 -4.30
CA LYS A 3 -61.97 -19.60 -3.75
C LYS A 3 -60.62 -19.03 -4.22
N LEU A 4 -60.52 -17.69 -4.23
CA LEU A 4 -59.38 -16.94 -4.78
C LEU A 4 -59.11 -15.67 -3.94
N LEU A 5 -59.19 -15.82 -2.62
CA LEU A 5 -58.99 -14.71 -1.67
C LEU A 5 -58.18 -15.14 -0.44
N LEU A 6 -57.28 -16.11 -0.64
CA LEU A 6 -56.26 -16.50 0.34
C LEU A 6 -54.89 -16.62 -0.35
N SER A 7 -54.62 -15.68 -1.25
CA SER A 7 -53.28 -15.33 -1.67
C SER A 7 -52.99 -13.96 -1.09
N PHE A 8 -51.77 -13.74 -0.59
CA PHE A 8 -51.26 -12.49 0.00
C PHE A 8 -51.61 -12.22 1.48
N THR A 9 -51.01 -12.98 2.39
CA THR A 9 -50.62 -12.41 3.71
C THR A 9 -49.55 -13.18 4.47
N ILE A 10 -49.01 -14.29 3.92
CA ILE A 10 -47.86 -15.01 4.51
C ILE A 10 -46.70 -15.04 3.49
N LEU A 11 -46.41 -13.87 2.91
CA LEU A 11 -45.21 -13.63 2.09
C LEU A 11 -44.78 -12.15 2.22
N ILE A 12 -45.03 -11.56 3.41
CA ILE A 12 -44.56 -10.23 3.80
C ILE A 12 -43.89 -10.30 5.19
N PHE A 13 -43.50 -11.50 5.65
CA PHE A 13 -42.38 -11.58 6.59
C PHE A 13 -41.10 -11.43 5.80
N THR A 14 -40.84 -10.17 5.45
CA THR A 14 -39.54 -9.55 5.65
C THR A 14 -38.38 -10.43 5.22
N GLY A 15 -38.24 -10.60 3.91
CA GLY A 15 -36.94 -10.46 3.27
C GLY A 15 -36.40 -9.05 3.49
N HIS A 16 -36.23 -8.64 4.75
CA HIS A 16 -35.14 -7.77 5.07
C HIS A 16 -33.92 -8.65 4.82
N GLN A 17 -33.39 -8.60 3.60
CA GLN A 17 -31.95 -8.43 3.52
C GLN A 17 -31.68 -7.31 4.51
N LEU A 18 -31.24 -7.70 5.72
CA LEU A 18 -30.48 -6.82 6.59
C LEU A 18 -29.33 -6.42 5.68
N SER A 19 -29.53 -5.34 4.91
CA SER A 19 -28.44 -4.59 4.34
C SER A 19 -27.60 -4.32 5.57
N ALA A 20 -26.43 -4.98 5.65
CA ALA A 20 -25.47 -4.69 6.70
C ALA A 20 -25.37 -3.16 6.74
N GLN A 21 -25.70 -2.59 7.89
CA GLN A 21 -25.48 -1.18 8.12
C GLN A 21 -23.96 -1.07 8.15
N ARG A 22 -23.43 -0.58 7.03
CA ARG A 22 -22.00 -0.59 6.75
C ARG A 22 -21.29 0.25 7.81
N ILE A 23 -20.16 -0.24 8.32
CA ILE A 23 -19.43 0.48 9.36
C ILE A 23 -18.87 1.77 8.77
N GLU A 24 -19.19 2.89 9.40
CA GLU A 24 -18.63 4.20 9.07
C GLU A 24 -17.46 4.47 10.01
N LEU A 25 -16.29 3.91 9.70
CA LEU A 25 -15.08 4.20 10.47
C LEU A 25 -14.43 5.48 10.01
N VAL A 26 -14.03 6.28 10.99
CA VAL A 26 -13.18 7.43 10.79
C VAL A 26 -11.79 6.93 10.35
N PRO A 27 -11.25 7.45 9.25
CA PRO A 27 -9.88 7.21 8.85
C PRO A 27 -8.88 7.50 9.97
N TYR A 28 -7.94 6.58 10.21
CA TYR A 28 -6.83 6.89 11.09
C TYR A 28 -5.95 7.98 10.46
N PRO A 29 -5.45 8.99 11.20
CA PRO A 29 -4.85 10.19 10.61
C PRO A 29 -3.65 9.99 9.68
N ASP A 30 -2.89 8.90 9.83
CA ASP A 30 -1.74 8.57 8.97
C ASP A 30 -2.07 7.57 7.85
N ALA A 31 -3.33 7.13 7.77
CA ALA A 31 -3.74 6.09 6.83
C ALA A 31 -4.02 6.68 5.45
N VAL A 32 -3.40 6.09 4.42
CA VAL A 32 -3.51 6.54 3.03
C VAL A 32 -4.04 5.42 2.15
N CYS A 33 -4.71 5.76 1.04
CA CYS A 33 -5.17 4.73 0.10
C CYS A 33 -3.99 4.06 -0.62
N TYR A 34 -4.06 2.73 -0.77
CA TYR A 34 -3.06 1.96 -1.50
C TYR A 34 -2.94 2.39 -2.97
N THR A 35 -4.01 2.91 -3.58
CA THR A 35 -4.02 3.38 -4.97
C THR A 35 -4.08 4.91 -5.04
N GLU A 36 -3.50 5.50 -6.09
CA GLU A 36 -3.64 6.95 -6.39
C GLU A 36 -5.09 7.41 -6.59
N SER A 37 -5.97 6.52 -7.07
CA SER A 37 -7.37 6.89 -7.33
C SER A 37 -8.17 7.15 -6.06
N GLY A 38 -7.67 6.76 -4.89
CA GLY A 38 -8.41 6.81 -3.63
C GLY A 38 -9.56 5.79 -3.57
N VAL A 39 -9.69 4.93 -4.59
CA VAL A 39 -10.75 3.94 -4.69
C VAL A 39 -10.19 2.57 -4.34
N GLY A 40 -10.75 1.96 -3.30
CA GLY A 40 -10.45 0.58 -2.94
C GLY A 40 -10.75 0.29 -1.48
N ASN A 41 -10.29 -0.89 -1.07
CA ASN A 41 -10.46 -1.40 0.29
C ASN A 41 -9.11 -1.58 1.01
N LEU A 42 -8.02 -1.10 0.41
CA LEU A 42 -6.67 -1.26 0.91
C LEU A 42 -6.10 0.10 1.26
N PHE A 43 -5.64 0.21 2.50
CA PHE A 43 -5.03 1.41 3.05
C PHE A 43 -3.71 1.04 3.73
N LEU A 44 -2.80 2.00 3.77
CA LEU A 44 -1.45 1.82 4.33
C LEU A 44 -1.26 2.78 5.49
N SER A 45 -0.50 2.37 6.49
CA SER A 45 -0.18 3.18 7.67
C SER A 45 1.23 2.87 8.18
N ASN A 46 1.83 3.83 8.87
CA ASN A 46 3.10 3.63 9.60
C ASN A 46 2.87 3.32 11.09
N THR A 47 1.61 3.22 11.51
CA THR A 47 1.20 2.83 12.86
C THR A 47 1.09 1.31 12.96
N ASP A 48 1.49 0.72 14.08
CA ASP A 48 1.45 -0.74 14.28
C ASP A 48 0.02 -1.28 14.42
N ALA A 49 -0.15 -2.56 14.11
CA ALA A 49 -1.46 -3.22 14.07
C ALA A 49 -2.19 -3.23 15.41
N ARG A 50 -1.47 -3.20 16.54
CA ARG A 50 -2.11 -3.16 17.86
C ARG A 50 -2.73 -1.80 18.12
N THR A 51 -1.98 -0.73 17.87
CA THR A 51 -2.48 0.64 18.04
C THR A 51 -3.68 0.92 17.13
N LEU A 52 -3.62 0.49 15.86
CA LEU A 52 -4.75 0.63 14.93
C LEU A 52 -5.96 -0.22 15.35
N MET A 53 -5.73 -1.44 15.84
CA MET A 53 -6.81 -2.29 16.37
C MET A 53 -7.50 -1.63 17.57
N GLU A 54 -6.73 -1.08 18.51
CA GLU A 54 -7.26 -0.38 19.69
C GLU A 54 -8.06 0.86 19.28
N TYR A 55 -7.61 1.60 18.26
CA TYR A 55 -8.34 2.74 17.70
C TYR A 55 -9.68 2.32 17.10
N PHE A 56 -9.68 1.38 16.16
CA PHE A 56 -10.93 0.96 15.49
C PHE A 56 -11.90 0.30 16.46
N ALA A 57 -11.40 -0.43 17.46
CA ALA A 57 -12.24 -1.04 18.49
C ALA A 57 -12.83 -0.03 19.49
N ALA A 58 -12.24 1.15 19.61
CA ALA A 58 -12.77 2.24 20.44
C ALA A 58 -13.83 3.07 19.70
N GLU A 59 -13.67 3.27 18.39
CA GLU A 59 -14.64 3.96 17.53
C GLU A 59 -15.92 3.12 17.35
N ASP A 60 -15.77 1.83 17.05
CA ASP A 60 -16.88 0.87 16.98
C ASP A 60 -16.46 -0.48 17.57
N VAL A 61 -17.27 -1.02 18.49
CA VAL A 61 -16.89 -2.20 19.28
C VAL A 61 -17.07 -3.46 18.42
N PRO A 62 -15.98 -4.16 18.03
CA PRO A 62 -16.09 -5.37 17.23
C PRO A 62 -16.71 -6.51 18.06
N ASP A 63 -17.48 -7.37 17.40
CA ASP A 63 -18.00 -8.59 18.02
C ASP A 63 -16.90 -9.59 18.34
N LYS A 64 -15.88 -9.63 17.46
CA LYS A 64 -14.76 -10.56 17.58
C LYS A 64 -13.48 -9.92 17.06
N ILE A 65 -12.40 -10.14 17.80
CA ILE A 65 -11.03 -9.81 17.38
C ILE A 65 -10.26 -11.11 17.23
N ILE A 66 -9.77 -11.38 16.03
CA ILE A 66 -9.05 -12.60 15.69
C ILE A 66 -7.58 -12.23 15.46
N PRO A 67 -6.62 -12.81 16.19
CA PRO A 67 -5.21 -12.65 15.84
C PRO A 67 -4.92 -13.35 14.50
N VAL A 68 -4.29 -12.64 13.58
CA VAL A 68 -3.94 -13.13 12.25
C VAL A 68 -2.41 -13.14 12.10
N ARG A 69 -1.90 -14.21 11.49
CA ARG A 69 -0.49 -14.32 11.11
C ARG A 69 -0.39 -14.94 9.72
N GLU A 70 0.15 -14.18 8.78
CA GLU A 70 0.25 -14.57 7.37
C GLU A 70 1.70 -14.35 6.91
N SER A 71 2.47 -15.42 6.75
CA SER A 71 3.89 -15.33 6.41
C SER A 71 4.66 -14.44 7.42
N TYR A 72 5.22 -13.31 6.96
CA TYR A 72 5.91 -12.30 7.75
C TYR A 72 5.00 -11.13 8.18
N PHE A 73 3.69 -11.24 7.98
CA PHE A 73 2.70 -10.30 8.51
C PHE A 73 2.07 -10.84 9.79
N SER A 74 1.76 -9.94 10.72
CA SER A 74 0.99 -10.25 11.92
C SER A 74 0.09 -9.09 12.33
N GLY A 75 -1.04 -9.41 12.95
CA GLY A 75 -1.95 -8.40 13.46
C GLY A 75 -3.31 -8.99 13.80
N TYR A 76 -4.38 -8.30 13.40
CA TYR A 76 -5.72 -8.56 13.88
C TYR A 76 -6.76 -8.43 12.78
N ARG A 77 -7.79 -9.27 12.84
CA ARG A 77 -9.04 -9.10 12.10
C ARG A 77 -10.15 -8.75 13.08
N LEU A 78 -10.78 -7.61 12.87
CA LEU A 78 -11.94 -7.13 13.61
C LEU A 78 -13.18 -7.49 12.80
N CYS A 79 -14.09 -8.25 13.39
CA CYS A 79 -15.33 -8.67 12.75
C CYS A 79 -16.52 -7.97 13.42
N TYR A 80 -17.43 -7.47 12.59
CA TYR A 80 -18.62 -6.73 13.00
C TYR A 80 -19.87 -7.41 12.46
N SER A 81 -20.86 -7.60 13.32
CA SER A 81 -22.14 -8.22 13.02
C SER A 81 -23.29 -7.30 13.45
N MET A 82 -24.42 -7.42 12.75
CA MET A 82 -25.62 -6.59 12.99
C MET A 82 -26.36 -6.91 14.31
N GLY A 83 -25.85 -7.84 15.12
CA GLY A 83 -26.49 -8.28 16.35
C GLY A 83 -25.54 -9.15 17.16
N LYS A 84 -25.21 -8.69 18.36
CA LYS A 84 -24.25 -9.28 19.31
C LYS A 84 -24.05 -10.78 19.16
N SER A 85 -22.79 -11.15 18.92
CA SER A 85 -22.27 -12.51 19.09
C SER A 85 -22.86 -13.57 18.15
N ASP A 86 -22.96 -13.27 16.85
CA ASP A 86 -23.28 -14.28 15.83
C ASP A 86 -22.06 -15.18 15.53
N PRO A 87 -22.15 -16.52 15.63
CA PRO A 87 -21.09 -17.44 15.20
C PRO A 87 -20.73 -17.33 13.70
N LEU A 88 -21.53 -16.63 12.89
CA LEU A 88 -21.26 -16.31 11.48
C LEU A 88 -20.63 -14.92 11.27
N ALA A 89 -20.22 -14.21 12.33
CA ALA A 89 -19.61 -12.87 12.23
C ALA A 89 -18.37 -12.81 11.30
N GLU A 90 -17.65 -13.92 11.12
CA GLU A 90 -16.51 -14.00 10.18
C GLU A 90 -16.91 -13.85 8.71
N ALA A 91 -18.20 -14.05 8.37
CA ALA A 91 -18.75 -13.89 7.03
C ALA A 91 -19.43 -12.52 6.81
N ALA A 92 -19.47 -11.66 7.84
CA ALA A 92 -20.05 -10.32 7.80
C ALA A 92 -18.98 -9.27 7.43
N GLU A 93 -19.09 -8.03 7.91
CA GLU A 93 -18.10 -6.97 7.65
C GLU A 93 -16.85 -7.17 8.53
N TRP A 94 -15.68 -7.00 7.93
CA TRP A 94 -14.42 -7.13 8.66
C TRP A 94 -13.34 -6.17 8.17
N ILE A 95 -12.42 -5.91 9.09
CA ILE A 95 -11.22 -5.11 8.88
C ILE A 95 -10.04 -5.95 9.31
N GLN A 96 -9.07 -6.09 8.43
CA GLN A 96 -7.84 -6.81 8.68
C GLN A 96 -6.69 -5.83 8.72
N ILE A 97 -5.93 -5.87 9.81
CA ILE A 97 -4.81 -4.98 10.08
C ILE A 97 -3.57 -5.86 10.23
N LEU A 98 -2.59 -5.68 9.36
CA LEU A 98 -1.41 -6.53 9.25
C LEU A 98 -0.15 -5.68 9.23
N THR A 99 0.68 -5.80 10.27
CA THR A 99 2.01 -5.17 10.32
C THR A 99 3.08 -6.17 9.92
N ILE A 100 4.08 -5.68 9.19
CA ILE A 100 5.24 -6.44 8.78
C ILE A 100 6.17 -6.69 9.97
N ASP A 101 6.51 -7.96 10.20
CA ASP A 101 7.66 -8.36 10.99
C ASP A 101 8.90 -8.22 10.09
N LYS A 102 9.68 -7.15 10.32
CA LYS A 102 10.82 -6.78 9.50
C LYS A 102 11.86 -7.89 9.44
N GLU A 103 12.19 -8.49 10.57
CA GLU A 103 13.20 -9.54 10.66
C GLU A 103 12.72 -10.79 9.92
N ALA A 104 11.47 -11.20 10.11
CA ALA A 104 10.89 -12.33 9.40
C ALA A 104 10.76 -12.07 7.89
N ALA A 105 10.44 -10.84 7.49
CA ALA A 105 10.34 -10.45 6.08
C ALA A 105 11.71 -10.54 5.39
N ILE A 106 12.75 -9.99 6.00
CA ILE A 106 14.12 -10.07 5.49
C ILE A 106 14.53 -11.54 5.33
N GLU A 107 14.31 -12.36 6.36
CA GLU A 107 14.63 -13.80 6.31
C GLU A 107 13.86 -14.53 5.21
N TYR A 108 12.57 -14.24 5.06
CA TYR A 108 11.72 -14.82 4.03
C TYR A 108 12.20 -14.44 2.62
N ILE A 109 12.51 -13.17 2.38
CA ILE A 109 12.98 -12.70 1.06
C ILE A 109 14.34 -13.31 0.72
N TYR A 110 15.29 -13.36 1.67
CA TYR A 110 16.58 -14.03 1.44
C TYR A 110 16.42 -15.50 1.03
N ARG A 111 15.42 -16.21 1.58
CA ARG A 111 15.18 -17.63 1.28
C ARG A 111 14.45 -17.85 -0.04
N THR A 112 13.57 -16.94 -0.44
CA THR A 112 12.65 -17.14 -1.58
C THR A 112 13.07 -16.38 -2.83
N THR A 113 13.47 -15.11 -2.66
CA THR A 113 13.73 -14.15 -3.74
C THR A 113 14.89 -13.22 -3.34
N PRO A 114 16.11 -13.76 -3.11
CA PRO A 114 17.23 -12.97 -2.59
C PRO A 114 17.59 -11.78 -3.50
N ASP A 115 17.36 -11.92 -4.80
CA ASP A 115 17.58 -10.84 -5.77
C ASP A 115 16.70 -9.61 -5.48
N ALA A 116 15.52 -9.77 -4.89
CA ALA A 116 14.62 -8.67 -4.54
C ALA A 116 15.24 -7.72 -3.50
N ILE A 117 16.16 -8.20 -2.65
CA ILE A 117 16.90 -7.35 -1.71
C ILE A 117 17.95 -6.52 -2.44
N SER A 118 18.59 -7.07 -3.48
CA SER A 118 19.72 -6.43 -4.15
C SER A 118 19.35 -5.62 -5.40
N LEU A 119 18.22 -5.95 -6.06
CA LEU A 119 17.73 -5.30 -7.27
C LEU A 119 17.63 -3.77 -7.13
N PRO A 120 17.11 -3.21 -6.02
CA PRO A 120 17.02 -1.76 -5.84
C PRO A 120 18.37 -1.06 -5.78
N PHE A 121 19.44 -1.80 -5.45
CA PHE A 121 20.79 -1.27 -5.28
C PHE A 121 21.69 -1.51 -6.50
N SER A 122 21.16 -2.10 -7.58
CA SER A 122 21.91 -2.41 -8.80
C SER A 122 22.58 -1.16 -9.40
N GLY A 123 21.87 -0.03 -9.49
CA GLY A 123 22.44 1.22 -10.00
C GLY A 123 23.55 1.80 -9.10
N LEU A 124 23.45 1.66 -7.78
CA LEU A 124 24.53 2.03 -6.86
C LEU A 124 25.77 1.15 -7.08
N LYS A 125 25.55 -0.16 -7.33
CA LYS A 125 26.63 -1.12 -7.57
C LYS A 125 27.49 -0.75 -8.79
N GLU A 126 26.91 -0.13 -9.80
CA GLU A 126 27.63 0.34 -10.99
C GLU A 126 28.65 1.47 -10.69
N CYS A 127 28.51 2.14 -9.56
CA CYS A 127 29.43 3.19 -9.10
C CYS A 127 30.69 2.62 -8.41
N VAL A 128 30.68 1.33 -8.04
CA VAL A 128 31.79 0.65 -7.37
C VAL A 128 32.98 0.49 -8.32
N GLY A 129 34.19 0.74 -7.82
CA GLY A 129 35.44 0.60 -8.57
C GLY A 129 35.85 1.83 -9.38
N ARG A 130 35.01 2.89 -9.42
CA ARG A 130 35.38 4.20 -9.96
C ARG A 130 35.94 5.13 -8.89
N ILE A 131 35.19 5.29 -7.81
CA ILE A 131 35.51 6.17 -6.66
C ILE A 131 35.23 5.43 -5.35
N HIS A 132 34.19 4.59 -5.33
CA HIS A 132 33.72 3.88 -4.14
C HIS A 132 34.14 2.41 -4.10
N SER A 133 34.32 1.89 -2.88
CA SER A 133 34.72 0.50 -2.65
C SER A 133 33.52 -0.44 -2.55
N ILE A 134 33.78 -1.75 -2.67
CA ILE A 134 32.73 -2.76 -2.51
C ILE A 134 32.26 -2.86 -1.05
N GLU A 135 33.14 -2.55 -0.09
CA GLU A 135 32.82 -2.48 1.33
C GLU A 135 31.84 -1.33 1.63
N GLU A 136 32.02 -0.16 1.00
CA GLU A 136 31.09 0.97 1.11
C GLU A 136 29.71 0.59 0.55
N TYR A 137 29.67 -0.04 -0.61
CA TYR A 137 28.44 -0.56 -1.21
C TYR A 137 27.72 -1.54 -0.26
N ASN A 138 28.44 -2.51 0.29
CA ASN A 138 27.86 -3.50 1.21
C ASN A 138 27.32 -2.84 2.48
N SER A 139 28.02 -1.82 3.01
CA SER A 139 27.55 -1.05 4.16
C SER A 139 26.24 -0.30 3.88
N ILE A 140 26.10 0.29 2.68
CA ILE A 140 24.87 0.98 2.27
C ILE A 140 23.74 -0.03 2.05
N MET A 141 24.02 -1.14 1.36
CA MET A 141 23.03 -2.20 1.13
C MET A 141 22.51 -2.75 2.46
N GLU A 142 23.39 -3.02 3.44
CA GLU A 142 22.99 -3.46 4.77
C GLU A 142 22.15 -2.42 5.52
N ARG A 143 22.45 -1.13 5.33
CA ARG A 143 21.66 -0.03 5.92
C ARG A 143 20.25 0.05 5.35
N TYR A 144 20.06 -0.19 4.06
CA TYR A 144 18.78 0.05 3.37
C TYR A 144 18.04 -1.22 2.94
N LYS A 145 18.56 -2.43 3.18
CA LYS A 145 17.89 -3.67 2.75
C LYS A 145 16.45 -3.83 3.27
N HIS A 146 16.10 -3.17 4.37
CA HIS A 146 14.74 -3.16 4.89
C HIS A 146 13.74 -2.44 3.99
N LEU A 147 14.19 -1.62 3.04
CA LEU A 147 13.30 -0.98 2.06
C LEU A 147 12.54 -2.01 1.23
N ALA A 148 13.12 -3.18 0.96
CA ALA A 148 12.45 -4.28 0.27
C ALA A 148 11.33 -4.94 1.11
N CYS A 149 11.26 -4.62 2.40
CA CYS A 149 10.27 -5.17 3.34
C CYS A 149 9.17 -4.16 3.68
N ARG A 150 9.09 -3.01 3.00
CA ARG A 150 8.02 -2.03 3.22
C ARG A 150 6.95 -2.15 2.14
N ILE A 151 5.77 -1.61 2.43
CA ILE A 151 4.67 -1.51 1.48
C ILE A 151 4.71 -0.12 0.86
N TYR A 152 4.47 -0.02 -0.45
CA TYR A 152 4.48 1.23 -1.18
C TYR A 152 3.15 1.38 -1.93
N ARG A 153 2.65 2.61 -2.07
CA ARG A 153 1.40 2.86 -2.81
C ARG A 153 1.60 2.56 -4.29
N GLN A 154 0.51 2.22 -4.96
CA GLN A 154 0.44 2.17 -6.41
C GLN A 154 0.29 3.58 -6.97
N VAL A 155 1.26 3.95 -7.81
CA VAL A 155 1.37 5.24 -8.47
C VAL A 155 1.53 5.07 -9.97
N THR A 156 1.22 6.13 -10.71
CA THR A 156 1.53 6.18 -12.14
C THR A 156 3.01 6.55 -12.30
N GLY A 157 3.80 5.58 -12.77
CA GLY A 157 5.22 5.76 -13.01
C GLY A 157 5.52 6.84 -14.05
N PRO A 158 6.79 7.27 -14.14
CA PRO A 158 7.20 8.32 -15.09
C PRO A 158 7.04 7.95 -16.57
N ASP A 159 6.93 6.65 -16.86
CA ASP A 159 6.64 6.06 -18.15
C ASP A 159 5.12 5.96 -18.45
N GLY A 160 4.27 6.41 -17.51
CA GLY A 160 2.81 6.29 -17.59
C GLY A 160 2.27 4.93 -17.18
N VAL A 161 3.12 4.02 -16.69
CA VAL A 161 2.73 2.67 -16.27
C VAL A 161 2.46 2.63 -14.77
N VAL A 162 1.35 2.01 -14.36
CA VAL A 162 1.05 1.80 -12.93
C VAL A 162 2.12 0.91 -12.31
N THR A 163 2.76 1.41 -11.26
CA THR A 163 3.86 0.76 -10.53
C THR A 163 3.78 1.16 -9.06
N ASP A 164 4.69 0.69 -8.21
CA ASP A 164 4.75 1.12 -6.81
C ASP A 164 5.68 2.35 -6.63
N GLU A 165 5.49 3.13 -5.57
CA GLU A 165 6.27 4.35 -5.29
C GLU A 165 7.78 4.12 -5.28
N MET A 166 8.25 2.99 -4.72
CA MET A 166 9.67 2.65 -4.70
C MET A 166 10.20 2.46 -6.11
N THR A 167 9.51 1.68 -6.95
CA THR A 167 9.89 1.50 -8.36
C THR A 167 9.86 2.82 -9.14
N ALA A 168 8.86 3.67 -8.91
CA ALA A 168 8.77 4.99 -9.55
C ALA A 168 9.95 5.89 -9.16
N LEU A 169 10.33 5.93 -7.88
CA LEU A 169 11.47 6.69 -7.38
C LEU A 169 12.80 6.18 -7.94
N ILE A 170 13.01 4.86 -8.00
CA ILE A 170 14.22 4.26 -8.59
C ILE A 170 14.34 4.63 -10.07
N LYS A 171 13.25 4.53 -10.84
CA LYS A 171 13.22 4.94 -12.25
C LYS A 171 13.51 6.43 -12.42
N SER A 172 12.90 7.28 -11.59
CA SER A 172 13.12 8.72 -11.61
C SER A 172 14.59 9.07 -11.29
N CYS A 173 15.19 8.40 -10.31
CA CYS A 173 16.61 8.53 -9.96
C CYS A 173 17.53 8.18 -11.13
N SER A 174 17.31 7.03 -11.77
CA SER A 174 18.11 6.62 -12.95
C SER A 174 18.04 7.67 -14.06
N LEU A 175 16.84 8.18 -14.36
CA LEU A 175 16.65 9.19 -15.40
C LEU A 175 17.35 10.52 -15.08
N ARG A 176 17.34 10.95 -13.80
CA ARG A 176 18.11 12.13 -13.36
C ARG A 176 19.62 11.91 -13.53
N ILE A 177 20.14 10.76 -13.13
CA ILE A 177 21.56 10.42 -13.31
C ILE A 177 21.95 10.43 -14.80
N GLU A 178 21.10 9.90 -15.67
CA GLU A 178 21.32 9.84 -17.12
C GLU A 178 21.20 11.20 -17.85
N GLY A 179 20.73 12.24 -17.17
CA GLY A 179 20.46 13.55 -17.81
C GLY A 179 19.30 13.50 -18.79
N SER A 180 18.34 12.61 -18.53
CA SER A 180 17.09 12.52 -19.26
C SER A 180 16.01 13.23 -18.45
N ASP A 181 15.74 14.49 -18.78
CA ASP A 181 14.67 15.25 -18.12
C ASP A 181 13.29 14.69 -18.51
N GLN A 182 12.45 14.41 -17.52
CA GLN A 182 11.09 13.92 -17.74
C GLN A 182 10.15 15.07 -18.09
N ALA A 183 9.58 15.01 -19.29
CA ALA A 183 8.27 15.59 -19.58
C ALA A 183 7.63 14.88 -20.78
N MET A 184 7.09 13.67 -20.59
CA MET A 184 5.96 13.23 -21.41
C MET A 184 4.67 13.54 -20.65
N TYR A 185 4.34 14.83 -20.54
CA TYR A 185 2.98 15.22 -20.16
C TYR A 185 2.06 14.95 -21.36
N ALA A 186 1.44 13.78 -21.41
CA ALA A 186 0.25 13.59 -22.23
C ALA A 186 -0.91 14.29 -21.52
N THR A 187 -1.14 15.57 -21.82
CA THR A 187 -2.42 16.19 -21.46
C THR A 187 -3.52 15.41 -22.16
N SER A 188 -4.37 14.75 -21.39
CA SER A 188 -5.57 14.03 -21.87
C SER A 188 -6.65 15.03 -22.29
N GLY A 189 -6.35 15.82 -23.32
CA GLY A 189 -7.26 16.78 -23.93
C GLY A 189 -7.00 16.86 -25.43
N LYS A 190 -8.07 17.11 -26.21
CA LYS A 190 -8.00 17.32 -27.66
C LYS A 190 -7.12 18.54 -27.98
N GLY A 191 -5.82 18.32 -28.11
CA GLY A 191 -4.82 19.35 -28.37
C GLY A 191 -3.42 19.13 -27.77
N GLY A 192 -3.13 17.99 -27.12
CA GLY A 192 -1.83 17.74 -26.49
C GLY A 192 -0.65 17.71 -27.48
N GLY A 193 0.19 18.74 -27.46
CA GLY A 193 1.48 18.78 -28.14
C GLY A 193 2.60 18.20 -27.28
N ILE A 194 3.54 17.49 -27.90
CA ILE A 194 4.75 16.96 -27.27
C ILE A 194 5.77 18.11 -27.20
N PHE A 195 6.06 18.63 -26.01
CA PHE A 195 7.14 19.58 -25.79
C PHE A 195 8.37 18.81 -25.31
N ARG A 196 9.41 18.72 -26.14
CA ARG A 196 10.76 18.30 -25.71
C ARG A 196 11.49 19.56 -25.23
N LEU A 197 11.83 19.63 -23.94
CA LEU A 197 12.83 20.57 -23.45
C LEU A 197 14.22 19.94 -23.68
N ASP A 198 15.14 20.76 -24.21
CA ASP A 198 16.49 20.33 -24.54
C ASP A 198 17.23 19.77 -23.31
N ARG A 199 18.03 18.73 -23.59
CA ARG A 199 18.91 18.03 -22.67
C ARG A 199 19.78 19.03 -21.89
N GLN A 200 19.53 19.21 -20.59
CA GLN A 200 20.49 19.90 -19.74
C GLN A 200 21.70 18.98 -19.55
N ASP A 201 22.88 19.47 -19.90
CA ASP A 201 24.15 18.80 -19.65
C ASP A 201 24.32 18.60 -18.13
N ASN A 202 24.05 17.40 -17.63
CA ASN A 202 24.22 17.01 -16.22
C ASN A 202 25.70 16.83 -15.83
N GLN A 203 26.53 17.84 -16.06
CA GLN A 203 27.98 17.81 -15.78
C GLN A 203 28.34 17.92 -14.28
N GLY A 204 27.40 17.75 -13.34
CA GLY A 204 27.66 17.94 -11.91
C GLY A 204 26.89 17.04 -10.95
N ILE A 205 26.09 16.08 -11.43
CA ILE A 205 25.39 15.14 -10.54
C ILE A 205 26.37 14.02 -10.18
N ASP A 206 26.61 13.85 -8.89
CA ASP A 206 27.30 12.68 -8.36
C ASP A 206 26.31 11.51 -8.25
N PRO A 207 26.43 10.46 -9.10
CA PRO A 207 25.49 9.35 -9.12
C PRO A 207 25.39 8.62 -7.78
N TRP A 208 26.48 8.58 -7.01
CA TRP A 208 26.51 7.89 -5.72
C TRP A 208 25.62 8.60 -4.70
N ASN A 209 25.79 9.91 -4.57
CA ASN A 209 24.99 10.74 -3.69
C ASN A 209 23.52 10.79 -4.13
N GLU A 210 23.27 10.78 -5.44
CA GLU A 210 21.91 10.73 -5.98
C GLU A 210 21.18 9.43 -5.63
N TRP A 211 21.86 8.27 -5.71
CA TRP A 211 21.32 7.00 -5.22
C TRP A 211 21.03 7.01 -3.72
N ILE A 212 21.93 7.56 -2.90
CA ILE A 212 21.70 7.69 -1.45
C ILE A 212 20.47 8.55 -1.17
N ASN A 213 20.33 9.68 -1.87
CA ASN A 213 19.15 10.55 -1.76
C ASN A 213 17.87 9.81 -2.18
N CYS A 214 17.93 9.00 -3.23
CA CYS A 214 16.82 8.15 -3.63
C CYS A 214 16.43 7.16 -2.53
N PHE A 215 17.38 6.47 -1.89
CA PHE A 215 17.05 5.54 -0.79
C PHE A 215 16.44 6.25 0.42
N ASN A 216 16.92 7.45 0.76
CA ASN A 216 16.30 8.28 1.80
C ASN A 216 14.85 8.65 1.44
N ALA A 217 14.57 8.98 0.18
CA ALA A 217 13.21 9.30 -0.28
C ALA A 217 12.30 8.07 -0.23
N ILE A 218 12.79 6.90 -0.66
CA ILE A 218 12.06 5.63 -0.57
C ILE A 218 11.75 5.31 0.90
N GLU A 219 12.70 5.52 1.81
CA GLU A 219 12.48 5.31 3.24
C GLU A 219 11.36 6.19 3.82
N GLN A 220 11.16 7.39 3.29
CA GLN A 220 10.10 8.30 3.73
C GLN A 220 8.71 7.93 3.20
N GLN A 221 8.64 7.20 2.08
CA GLN A 221 7.36 6.84 1.44
C GLN A 221 6.86 5.44 1.80
N GLY A 222 7.72 4.56 2.32
CA GLY A 222 7.29 3.21 2.68
C GLY A 222 6.35 3.16 3.90
N TYR A 223 5.49 2.15 3.94
CA TYR A 223 4.57 1.86 5.03
C TYR A 223 4.88 0.50 5.66
N ILE A 224 4.45 0.29 6.91
CA ILE A 224 4.70 -0.98 7.64
C ILE A 224 3.44 -1.77 7.94
N THR A 225 2.26 -1.16 7.79
CA THR A 225 0.97 -1.78 8.12
C THR A 225 0.00 -1.67 6.94
N LEU A 226 -0.63 -2.79 6.61
CA LEU A 226 -1.75 -2.90 5.67
C LEU A 226 -3.07 -2.94 6.45
N ILE A 227 -4.03 -2.13 6.01
CA ILE A 227 -5.41 -2.13 6.49
C ILE A 227 -6.29 -2.54 5.31
N GLU A 228 -6.96 -3.67 5.44
CA GLU A 228 -7.84 -4.23 4.41
C GLU A 228 -9.27 -4.29 4.92
N PHE A 229 -10.20 -3.80 4.11
CA PHE A 229 -11.63 -3.92 4.34
C PHE A 229 -12.22 -4.95 3.36
N ASN A 230 -13.16 -5.76 3.82
CA ASN A 230 -13.80 -6.74 2.95
C ASN A 230 -14.84 -6.14 1.99
N GLN A 231 -15.39 -4.99 2.37
CA GLN A 231 -16.13 -4.08 1.52
C GLN A 231 -15.46 -2.71 1.61
N PRO A 232 -15.53 -1.85 0.59
CA PRO A 232 -14.92 -0.52 0.70
C PRO A 232 -15.48 0.20 1.95
N PRO A 233 -14.77 1.16 2.55
CA PRO A 233 -15.34 1.97 3.62
C PRO A 233 -16.45 2.90 3.09
N LEU A 234 -17.43 3.25 3.92
CA LEU A 234 -18.49 4.21 3.56
C LEU A 234 -17.94 5.60 3.24
N VAL A 235 -17.01 6.04 4.09
CA VAL A 235 -16.27 7.29 3.91
C VAL A 235 -14.91 6.92 3.33
N PRO A 236 -14.56 7.39 2.13
CA PRO A 236 -13.22 7.18 1.61
C PRO A 236 -12.20 7.89 2.51
N PHE A 237 -11.05 7.26 2.72
CA PHE A 237 -9.89 7.91 3.35
C PHE A 237 -9.32 8.89 2.31
N MET A 238 -10.02 9.99 2.09
CA MET A 238 -9.55 11.08 1.24
C MET A 238 -8.61 11.95 2.06
N GLU A 239 -7.49 12.33 1.45
CA GLU A 239 -6.66 13.45 1.89
C GLU A 239 -7.45 14.78 1.88
#